data_AF-A0A947DH37-F1
#
_entry.id   AF-A0A947DH37-F1
#
_cell.length_a   1.000
_cell.length_b   1.000
_cell.length_c   1.000
_cell.angle_alpha   90.00
_cell.angle_beta   90.00
_cell.angle_gamma   90.00
#
_symmetry.space_group_name_H-M   'P 1'
#
loop_
_entity.id
_entity.type
_entity.pdbx_description
1 polymer ?
#
loop_
_entity_poly.entity_id
_entity_poly.type
_entity_poly.pdbx_seq_one_letter_code
_entity_poly.pdbx_strand_id
1 'polypeptide(L)'
;MADDYPKQVKSFHQALYRFRGVLEVNTGLKPLDKIPLENYQLPGKMGDLPHALLRRTQGGLAHEAWANTDVILSYDRAGWLTLEFLAWWVRDCSRNGEQIQIRPQALAPLAGEDIQLGTTLKFVIDHFCLLPDKSLTPMLALLEKQGQELNTAIDSYDNVLGDLLVEESLPETPSTD
;
A
#
# COMPACT_ATOMS: atom_id res chain seq x y z
N MET A 1 1.91 -7.20 -15.61
CA MET A 1 1.86 -8.66 -15.41
C MET A 1 1.54 -8.89 -13.95
N ALA A 2 0.26 -9.13 -13.63
CA ALA A 2 -0.25 -9.21 -12.25
C ALA A 2 -0.19 -10.64 -11.66
N ASP A 3 0.36 -11.61 -12.39
CA ASP A 3 0.25 -13.02 -12.03
C ASP A 3 1.58 -13.57 -11.53
N ASP A 4 1.84 -13.40 -10.23
CA ASP A 4 2.00 -14.53 -9.29
C ASP A 4 2.30 -14.05 -7.86
N TYR A 5 1.46 -13.18 -7.32
CA TYR A 5 1.60 -12.78 -5.92
C TYR A 5 1.28 -13.96 -4.97
N PRO A 6 2.03 -14.11 -3.85
CA PRO A 6 1.65 -15.02 -2.78
C PRO A 6 0.23 -14.71 -2.29
N LYS A 7 -0.51 -15.73 -1.83
CA LYS A 7 -1.90 -15.59 -1.38
C LYS A 7 -2.10 -14.47 -0.35
N GLN A 8 -1.10 -14.25 0.51
CA GLN A 8 -1.13 -13.23 1.55
C GLN A 8 -1.12 -11.82 0.97
N VAL A 9 -0.28 -11.59 -0.06
CA VAL A 9 -0.23 -10.32 -0.78
C VAL A 9 -1.55 -10.10 -1.52
N LYS A 10 -2.08 -11.15 -2.17
CA LYS A 10 -3.38 -11.10 -2.85
C LYS A 10 -4.52 -10.77 -1.88
N SER A 11 -4.50 -11.31 -0.67
CA SER A 11 -5.51 -11.00 0.36
C SER A 11 -5.47 -9.52 0.77
N PHE A 12 -4.28 -8.95 0.93
CA PHE A 12 -4.13 -7.51 1.18
C PHE A 12 -4.61 -6.66 0.00
N HIS A 13 -4.27 -7.05 -1.23
CA HIS A 13 -4.75 -6.38 -2.45
C HIS A 13 -6.27 -6.41 -2.55
N GLN A 14 -6.90 -7.56 -2.27
CA GLN A 14 -8.34 -7.70 -2.28
C GLN A 14 -9.03 -6.73 -1.31
N ALA A 15 -8.48 -6.56 -0.10
CA ALA A 15 -9.01 -5.57 0.85
C ALA A 15 -8.93 -4.14 0.30
N LEU A 16 -7.84 -3.77 -0.40
CA LEU A 16 -7.71 -2.48 -1.06
C LEU A 16 -8.67 -2.32 -2.24
N TYR A 17 -8.85 -3.35 -3.07
CA TYR A 17 -9.79 -3.32 -4.19
C TYR A 17 -11.27 -3.28 -3.79
N ARG A 18 -11.60 -3.41 -2.50
CA ARG A 18 -12.97 -3.14 -2.02
C ARG A 18 -13.38 -1.70 -2.23
N PHE A 19 -12.44 -0.76 -2.32
CA PHE A 19 -12.74 0.64 -2.61
C PHE A 19 -12.89 0.86 -4.11
N ARG A 20 -14.04 1.41 -4.54
CA ARG A 20 -14.31 1.82 -5.93
C ARG A 20 -13.26 2.80 -6.47
N GLY A 21 -12.68 3.62 -5.58
CA GLY A 21 -11.66 4.59 -5.93
C GLY A 21 -10.28 3.99 -6.24
N VAL A 22 -10.05 2.70 -6.00
CA VAL A 22 -8.77 2.04 -6.27
C VAL A 22 -8.75 1.49 -7.70
N LEU A 23 -7.80 1.98 -8.50
CA LEU A 23 -7.63 1.59 -9.91
C LEU A 23 -6.59 0.48 -10.06
N GLU A 24 -5.49 0.57 -9.32
CA GLU A 24 -4.38 -0.38 -9.41
C GLU A 24 -3.68 -0.52 -8.06
N VAL A 25 -3.29 -1.74 -7.74
CA VAL A 25 -2.49 -2.09 -6.56
C VAL A 25 -1.34 -2.98 -7.01
N ASN A 26 -0.11 -2.62 -6.63
CA ASN A 26 1.08 -3.44 -6.85
C ASN A 26 1.94 -3.49 -5.59
N THR A 27 2.41 -4.67 -5.19
CA THR A 27 3.35 -4.80 -4.08
C THR A 27 4.72 -5.23 -4.55
N GLY A 28 5.76 -4.51 -4.15
CA GLY A 28 7.15 -4.97 -4.23
C GLY A 28 7.63 -5.43 -2.86
N LEU A 29 8.44 -6.49 -2.82
CA LEU A 29 9.13 -6.95 -1.62
C LEU A 29 10.63 -6.78 -1.82
N LYS A 30 11.28 -6.00 -0.94
CA LYS A 30 12.71 -5.67 -1.07
C LYS A 30 13.43 -5.81 0.27
N PRO A 31 14.63 -6.41 0.31
CA PRO A 31 15.49 -6.36 1.49
C PRO A 31 16.09 -4.95 1.61
N LEU A 32 15.80 -4.23 2.70
CA LEU A 32 16.33 -2.88 2.94
C LEU A 32 17.78 -2.92 3.41
N ASP A 33 18.18 -3.97 4.13
CA ASP A 33 19.54 -4.16 4.64
C ASP A 33 20.61 -4.25 3.53
N LYS A 34 20.18 -4.45 2.28
CA LYS A 34 21.03 -4.51 1.09
C LYS A 34 21.08 -3.21 0.30
N ILE A 35 20.36 -2.16 0.71
CA ILE A 35 20.34 -0.87 0.01
C ILE A 35 21.34 0.08 0.70
N PRO A 36 22.38 0.56 -0.01
CA PRO A 36 23.32 1.55 0.52
C PRO A 36 22.63 2.83 0.97
N LEU A 37 23.14 3.47 2.04
CA LEU A 37 22.57 4.68 2.64
C LEU A 37 22.47 5.83 1.62
N GLU A 38 23.51 6.00 0.79
CA GLU A 38 23.58 7.01 -0.25
C GLU A 38 22.40 6.92 -1.23
N ASN A 39 21.87 5.72 -1.49
CA ASN A 39 20.78 5.53 -2.44
C ASN A 39 19.46 6.13 -1.92
N TYR A 40 19.26 6.16 -0.61
CA TYR A 40 18.09 6.81 -0.01
C TYR A 40 18.13 8.34 -0.15
N GLN A 41 19.29 8.93 -0.45
CA GLN A 41 19.48 10.38 -0.59
C GLN A 41 19.36 10.84 -2.05
N LEU A 42 19.34 9.92 -3.02
CA LEU A 42 19.32 10.27 -4.43
C LEU A 42 17.91 10.57 -4.95
N PRO A 43 17.68 11.69 -5.65
CA PRO A 43 16.41 11.97 -6.31
C PRO A 43 16.18 11.06 -7.53
N GLY A 44 14.96 11.07 -8.07
CA GLY A 44 14.63 10.40 -9.34
C GLY A 44 14.27 8.92 -9.15
N LYS A 45 15.00 8.01 -9.81
CA LYS A 45 14.69 6.55 -9.81
C LYS A 45 14.71 5.89 -8.42
N MET A 46 15.30 6.55 -7.42
CA MET A 46 15.33 6.10 -6.03
C MET A 46 14.35 6.88 -5.13
N GLY A 47 13.57 7.82 -5.68
CA GLY A 47 12.55 8.59 -4.97
C GLY A 47 11.40 7.73 -4.43
N ASP A 48 11.33 6.48 -4.87
CA ASP A 48 10.36 5.50 -4.41
C ASP A 48 10.76 4.84 -3.09
N LEU A 49 12.01 5.02 -2.64
CA LEU A 49 12.50 4.48 -1.37
C LEU A 49 11.83 5.19 -0.18
N PRO A 50 11.59 4.48 0.93
CA PRO A 50 10.95 5.04 2.11
C PRO A 50 11.91 6.00 2.83
N HIS A 51 11.74 7.30 2.58
CA HIS A 51 12.63 8.36 3.08
C HIS A 51 12.68 8.47 4.61
N ALA A 52 11.68 7.97 5.34
CA ALA A 52 11.63 8.04 6.80
C ALA A 52 12.75 7.20 7.45
N LEU A 53 13.24 6.17 6.76
CA LEU A 53 14.38 5.36 7.21
C LEU A 53 15.65 6.17 7.43
N LEU A 54 15.86 7.23 6.66
CA LEU A 54 17.02 8.12 6.83
C LEU A 54 17.09 8.72 8.24
N ARG A 55 15.93 8.98 8.86
CA ARG A 55 15.84 9.60 10.19
C ARG A 55 15.60 8.59 11.30
N ARG A 56 14.88 7.50 11.02
CA ARG A 56 14.56 6.47 12.02
C ARG A 56 15.78 5.59 12.33
N THR A 57 16.53 5.20 11.29
CA THR A 57 17.48 4.08 11.37
C THR A 57 18.77 4.32 10.58
N GLN A 58 18.93 5.50 9.96
CA GLN A 58 20.06 5.83 9.07
C GLN A 58 20.23 4.80 7.94
N GLY A 59 19.11 4.32 7.37
CA GLY A 59 19.08 3.27 6.35
C GLY A 59 18.22 2.08 6.77
N GLY A 60 18.28 0.97 6.03
CA GLY A 60 17.63 -0.29 6.44
C GLY A 60 18.33 -0.92 7.64
N LEU A 61 17.56 -1.44 8.61
CA LEU A 61 18.14 -2.25 9.69
C LEU A 61 18.61 -3.60 9.17
N ALA A 62 19.54 -4.26 9.89
CA ALA A 62 19.96 -5.61 9.56
C ALA A 62 18.76 -6.57 9.49
N HIS A 63 18.67 -7.33 8.39
CA HIS A 63 17.56 -8.23 8.11
C HIS A 63 16.18 -7.57 7.97
N GLU A 64 16.11 -6.25 7.81
CA GLU A 64 14.84 -5.57 7.57
C GLU A 64 14.39 -5.71 6.12
N ALA A 65 13.14 -6.10 5.95
CA ALA A 65 12.46 -6.10 4.68
C ALA A 65 11.39 -5.02 4.61
N TRP A 66 11.09 -4.62 3.39
CA TRP A 66 10.11 -3.61 3.05
C TRP A 66 9.15 -4.16 2.01
N ALA A 67 7.86 -4.10 2.34
CA ALA A 67 6.80 -4.26 1.37
C ALA A 67 6.28 -2.88 0.96
N ASN A 68 6.48 -2.51 -0.31
CA ASN A 68 5.98 -1.27 -0.88
C ASN A 68 4.70 -1.59 -1.64
N THR A 69 3.54 -1.16 -1.14
CA THR A 69 2.27 -1.36 -1.85
C THR A 69 1.85 -0.05 -2.48
N ASP A 70 2.07 0.03 -3.79
CA ASP A 70 1.66 1.13 -4.63
C ASP A 70 0.15 1.05 -4.86
N VAL A 71 -0.57 2.13 -4.59
CA VAL A 71 -2.02 2.26 -4.78
C VAL A 71 -2.27 3.46 -5.69
N ILE A 72 -2.85 3.21 -6.87
CA ILE A 72 -3.30 4.25 -7.79
C ILE A 72 -4.78 4.47 -7.58
N LEU A 73 -5.17 5.72 -7.33
CA LEU A 73 -6.55 6.11 -7.06
C LEU A 73 -7.15 6.88 -8.24
N SER A 74 -8.48 6.82 -8.34
CA SER A 74 -9.26 7.65 -9.26
C SER A 74 -9.18 9.13 -8.88
N TYR A 75 -9.29 9.99 -9.88
CA TYR A 75 -9.26 11.45 -9.74
C TYR A 75 -10.65 12.04 -9.44
N ASP A 76 -11.39 11.42 -8.54
CA ASP A 76 -12.76 11.80 -8.21
C ASP A 76 -13.03 11.71 -6.70
N ARG A 77 -14.29 11.96 -6.30
CA ARG A 77 -14.71 11.87 -4.89
C ARG A 77 -14.35 10.52 -4.26
N ALA A 78 -14.48 9.42 -5.01
CA ALA A 78 -14.22 8.09 -4.48
C ALA A 78 -12.74 7.92 -4.13
N GLY A 79 -11.84 8.33 -5.03
CA GLY A 79 -10.40 8.27 -4.79
C GLY A 79 -9.96 9.13 -3.61
N TRP A 80 -10.44 10.38 -3.51
CA TRP A 80 -10.08 11.26 -2.39
C TRP A 80 -10.55 10.74 -1.04
N LEU A 81 -11.79 10.27 -0.94
CA LEU A 81 -12.31 9.72 0.33
C LEU A 81 -11.67 8.37 0.68
N THR A 82 -11.32 7.56 -0.31
CA THR A 82 -10.52 6.34 -0.11
C THR A 82 -9.16 6.69 0.50
N LEU A 83 -8.48 7.71 -0.03
CA LEU A 83 -7.20 8.17 0.53
C LEU A 83 -7.34 8.62 1.98
N GLU A 84 -8.37 9.41 2.31
CA GLU A 84 -8.60 9.87 3.68
C GLU A 84 -8.81 8.70 4.65
N PHE A 85 -9.61 7.71 4.24
CA PHE A 85 -9.84 6.51 5.04
C PHE A 85 -8.56 5.70 5.24
N LEU A 86 -7.83 5.41 4.16
CA LEU A 86 -6.56 4.67 4.24
C LEU A 86 -5.51 5.41 5.08
N ALA A 87 -5.46 6.75 4.99
CA ALA A 87 -4.56 7.56 5.81
C ALA A 87 -4.92 7.51 7.29
N TRP A 88 -6.21 7.52 7.63
CA TRP A 88 -6.67 7.29 9.00
C TRP A 88 -6.30 5.88 9.50
N TRP A 89 -6.58 4.85 8.69
CA TRP A 89 -6.32 3.45 9.04
C TRP A 89 -4.83 3.19 9.28
N VAL A 90 -3.96 3.60 8.36
CA VAL A 90 -2.50 3.47 8.51
C VAL A 90 -2.00 4.20 9.77
N ARG A 91 -2.53 5.39 10.06
CA ARG A 91 -2.18 6.13 11.28
C ARG A 91 -2.60 5.37 12.53
N ASP A 92 -3.75 4.71 12.53
CA ASP A 92 -4.22 3.92 13.67
C ASP A 92 -3.36 2.67 13.89
N CYS A 93 -3.05 1.91 12.82
CA CYS A 93 -2.10 0.80 12.87
C CYS A 93 -0.74 1.24 13.43
N SER A 94 -0.22 2.37 12.97
CA SER A 94 1.05 2.93 13.45
C SER A 94 1.01 3.28 14.95
N ARG A 95 -0.09 3.87 15.44
CA ARG A 95 -0.29 4.14 16.87
C ARG A 95 -0.36 2.87 17.72
N ASN A 96 -0.85 1.79 17.13
CA ASN A 96 -0.88 0.47 17.77
C ASN A 96 0.46 -0.28 17.69
N GLY A 97 1.51 0.37 17.17
CA GLY A 97 2.88 -0.13 17.19
C GLY A 97 3.35 -0.79 15.89
N GLU A 98 2.49 -0.85 14.86
CA GLU A 98 2.87 -1.40 13.56
C GLU A 98 3.88 -0.49 12.86
N GLN A 99 4.91 -1.10 12.25
CA GLN A 99 5.88 -0.38 11.42
C GLN A 99 5.30 -0.18 10.02
N ILE A 100 4.32 0.71 9.92
CA ILE A 100 3.58 1.04 8.71
C ILE A 100 3.60 2.55 8.47
N GLN A 101 3.63 2.97 7.21
CA GLN A 101 3.39 4.37 6.83
C GLN A 101 2.66 4.46 5.49
N ILE A 102 2.04 5.60 5.24
CA ILE A 102 1.48 5.97 3.94
C ILE A 102 2.14 7.26 3.47
N ARG A 103 2.47 7.33 2.19
CA ARG A 103 3.04 8.53 1.59
C ARG A 103 2.59 8.70 0.14
N PRO A 104 2.42 9.94 -0.34
CA PRO A 104 2.27 10.20 -1.77
C PRO A 104 3.56 9.79 -2.49
N GLN A 105 3.41 9.28 -3.70
CA GLN A 105 4.50 9.08 -4.64
C GLN A 105 4.22 9.92 -5.88
N ALA A 106 5.04 10.92 -6.09
CA ALA A 106 4.94 11.82 -7.22
C ALA A 106 6.29 11.97 -7.89
N LEU A 107 6.26 12.15 -9.20
CA LEU A 107 7.43 12.59 -9.96
C LEU A 107 7.66 14.08 -9.72
N ALA A 108 8.82 14.57 -10.18
CA ALA A 108 9.08 16.01 -10.17
C ALA A 108 7.95 16.76 -10.90
N PRO A 109 7.50 17.93 -10.44
CA PRO A 109 6.40 18.66 -11.07
C PRO A 109 6.58 18.94 -12.57
N LEU A 110 7.84 19.02 -13.02
CA LEU A 110 8.25 19.22 -14.40
C LEU A 110 9.33 18.20 -14.80
N ALA A 111 9.27 17.66 -16.01
CA ALA A 111 10.39 16.96 -16.66
C ALA A 111 10.55 17.46 -18.09
N GLY A 112 11.66 18.16 -18.35
CA GLY A 112 11.80 18.89 -19.62
C GLY A 112 10.71 19.95 -19.73
N GLU A 113 9.87 19.82 -20.76
CA GLU A 113 8.74 20.72 -21.01
C GLU A 113 7.39 20.16 -20.49
N ASP A 114 7.37 18.93 -19.99
CA ASP A 114 6.15 18.25 -19.56
C ASP A 114 5.77 18.58 -18.11
N ILE A 115 4.52 19.01 -17.91
CA ILE A 115 3.91 19.15 -16.58
C ILE A 115 3.43 17.78 -16.10
N GLN A 116 3.98 17.31 -14.98
CA GLN A 116 3.65 16.00 -14.40
C GLN A 116 2.60 16.06 -13.29
N LEU A 117 2.29 17.27 -12.79
CA LEU A 117 1.30 17.46 -11.74
C LEU A 117 -0.09 16.99 -12.18
N GLY A 118 -0.77 16.23 -11.32
CA GLY A 118 -2.14 15.78 -11.55
C GLY A 118 -2.29 14.64 -12.56
N THR A 119 -1.19 13.98 -12.94
CA THR A 119 -1.21 12.86 -13.91
C THR A 119 -1.38 11.48 -13.26
N THR A 120 -0.84 11.24 -12.05
CA THR A 120 -1.17 10.05 -11.24
C THR A 120 -1.37 10.37 -9.75
N LEU A 121 -2.52 9.96 -9.19
CA LEU A 121 -2.81 10.05 -7.74
C LEU A 121 -2.34 8.74 -7.12
N LYS A 122 -1.03 8.66 -6.88
CA LYS A 122 -0.36 7.45 -6.41
C LYS A 122 0.11 7.62 -4.97
N PHE A 123 -0.18 6.61 -4.15
CA PHE A 123 0.31 6.50 -2.79
C PHE A 123 1.01 5.17 -2.60
N VAL A 124 1.89 5.12 -1.61
CA VAL A 124 2.54 3.89 -1.18
C VAL A 124 2.20 3.64 0.27
N ILE A 125 1.70 2.44 0.55
CA ILE A 125 1.60 1.89 1.90
C ILE A 125 2.84 1.02 2.12
N ASP A 126 3.76 1.52 2.95
CA ASP A 126 4.99 0.83 3.28
C ASP A 126 4.81 0.01 4.57
N HIS A 127 5.20 -1.26 4.54
CA HIS A 127 5.35 -2.09 5.74
C HIS A 127 6.81 -2.48 5.94
N PHE A 128 7.27 -2.44 7.19
CA PHE A 128 8.61 -2.85 7.58
C PHE A 128 8.57 -4.05 8.53
N CYS A 129 9.44 -5.02 8.31
CA CYS A 129 9.51 -6.22 9.14
C CYS A 129 10.94 -6.76 9.20
N LEU A 130 11.38 -7.22 10.37
CA LEU A 130 12.65 -7.95 10.49
C LEU A 130 12.45 -9.41 10.06
N LEU A 131 13.39 -9.93 9.28
CA LEU A 131 13.41 -11.30 8.76
C LEU A 131 14.55 -12.10 9.43
N PRO A 132 14.38 -12.58 10.68
CA PRO A 132 15.47 -13.15 11.48
C PRO A 132 16.17 -14.35 10.82
N ASP A 133 15.48 -15.10 9.97
CA ASP A 133 15.98 -16.25 9.21
C ASP A 133 16.11 -15.96 7.70
N LYS A 134 16.01 -14.69 7.29
CA LYS A 134 15.91 -14.23 5.90
C LYS A 134 14.72 -14.84 5.13
N SER A 135 13.77 -15.48 5.81
CA SER A 135 12.53 -15.94 5.22
C SER A 135 11.59 -14.77 4.99
N LEU A 136 10.83 -14.79 3.89
CA LEU A 136 9.74 -13.83 3.67
C LEU A 136 8.50 -14.12 4.50
N THR A 137 8.43 -15.27 5.19
CA THR A 137 7.28 -15.71 5.97
C THR A 137 6.76 -14.63 6.94
N PRO A 138 7.60 -13.92 7.73
CA PRO A 138 7.13 -12.86 8.62
C PRO A 138 6.45 -11.70 7.86
N MET A 139 7.02 -11.28 6.73
CA MET A 139 6.45 -10.22 5.90
C MET A 139 5.13 -10.65 5.25
N LEU A 140 5.06 -11.89 4.75
CA LEU A 140 3.81 -12.42 4.18
C LEU A 140 2.72 -12.53 5.25
N ALA A 141 3.04 -13.01 6.44
CA ALA A 141 2.09 -13.05 7.56
C ALA A 141 1.64 -11.65 7.98
N LEU A 142 2.55 -10.66 7.97
CA LEU A 142 2.21 -9.27 8.22
C LEU A 142 1.21 -8.74 7.18
N LEU A 143 1.44 -8.96 5.88
CA LEU A 143 0.52 -8.50 4.84
C LEU A 143 -0.86 -9.19 4.93
N GLU A 144 -0.90 -10.48 5.25
CA GLU A 144 -2.16 -11.21 5.49
C GLU A 144 -2.93 -10.61 6.68
N LYS A 145 -2.24 -10.36 7.81
CA LYS A 145 -2.81 -9.69 8.98
C LYS A 145 -3.35 -8.31 8.60
N GLN A 146 -2.56 -7.50 7.90
CA GLN A 146 -2.96 -6.14 7.51
C GLN A 146 -4.16 -6.14 6.56
N GLY A 147 -4.28 -7.13 5.67
CA GLY A 147 -5.49 -7.34 4.87
C GLY A 147 -6.73 -7.66 5.70
N GLN A 148 -6.59 -8.50 6.73
CA GLN A 148 -7.69 -8.82 7.65
C GLN A 148 -8.09 -7.60 8.51
N GLU A 149 -7.11 -6.85 9.01
CA GLU A 149 -7.33 -5.62 9.79
C GLU A 149 -8.01 -4.55 8.94
N LEU A 150 -7.59 -4.35 7.69
CA LEU A 150 -8.23 -3.41 6.78
C LEU A 150 -9.68 -3.83 6.47
N ASN A 151 -9.93 -5.12 6.20
CA ASN A 151 -11.30 -5.61 6.01
C ASN A 151 -12.18 -5.35 7.24
N THR A 152 -11.66 -5.66 8.44
CA THR A 152 -12.39 -5.41 9.69
C THR A 152 -12.70 -3.93 9.86
N ALA A 153 -11.76 -3.04 9.52
CA ALA A 153 -11.98 -1.60 9.54
C ALA A 153 -13.04 -1.18 8.51
N ILE A 154 -12.98 -1.68 7.28
CA ILE A 154 -14.00 -1.39 6.25
C ILE A 154 -15.39 -1.80 6.75
N ASP A 155 -15.53 -3.02 7.27
CA ASP A 155 -16.81 -3.56 7.74
C ASP A 155 -17.35 -2.76 8.93
N SER A 156 -16.47 -2.30 9.82
CA SER A 156 -16.84 -1.48 10.98
C SER A 156 -17.35 -0.08 10.61
N TYR A 157 -16.99 0.42 9.43
CA TYR A 157 -17.35 1.74 8.93
C TYR A 157 -18.17 1.67 7.63
N ASP A 158 -18.77 0.52 7.32
CA ASP A 158 -19.55 0.29 6.09
C ASP A 158 -20.68 1.34 5.91
N ASN A 159 -21.34 1.72 6.99
CA ASN A 159 -22.40 2.74 6.98
C ASN A 159 -21.92 4.14 6.57
N VAL A 160 -20.62 4.43 6.73
CA VAL A 160 -19.99 5.70 6.32
C VAL A 160 -19.34 5.55 4.94
N LEU A 161 -18.81 4.36 4.63
CA LEU A 161 -18.14 4.07 3.37
C LEU A 161 -19.13 3.88 2.23
N GLY A 162 -20.25 3.20 2.42
CA GLY A 162 -21.40 3.13 1.51
C GLY A 162 -21.02 3.09 0.03
N ASP A 163 -21.25 4.21 -0.67
CA ASP A 163 -21.02 4.35 -2.12
C ASP A 163 -19.55 4.35 -2.57
N LEU A 164 -18.61 4.31 -1.62
CA LEU A 164 -17.17 4.20 -1.86
C LEU A 164 -16.71 2.76 -2.05
N LEU A 165 -17.52 1.77 -1.67
CA LEU A 165 -17.20 0.36 -1.82
C LEU A 165 -17.72 -0.19 -3.16
N VAL A 166 -17.04 -1.20 -3.68
CA VAL A 166 -17.53 -1.97 -4.83
C VAL A 166 -18.72 -2.81 -4.35
N GLU A 167 -19.82 -2.79 -5.10
CA GLU A 167 -20.96 -3.66 -4.82
C GLU A 167 -20.53 -5.13 -4.94
N GLU A 168 -20.75 -5.93 -3.90
CA GLU A 168 -20.66 -7.38 -4.05
C GLU A 168 -21.79 -7.81 -4.98
N SER A 169 -21.44 -8.27 -6.19
CA SER A 169 -22.43 -8.93 -7.04
C SER A 169 -22.91 -10.17 -6.31
N LEU A 170 -24.16 -10.15 -5.83
CA LEU A 170 -24.83 -11.35 -5.32
C LEU A 170 -24.68 -12.46 -6.37
N PRO A 171 -24.26 -13.69 -5.98
CA PRO A 171 -24.21 -14.78 -6.94
C PRO A 171 -25.60 -14.96 -7.55
N GLU A 172 -25.69 -14.95 -8.88
CA GLU A 172 -26.92 -15.25 -9.59
C GLU A 172 -27.48 -16.57 -9.06
N THR A 173 -28.63 -16.49 -8.40
CA THR A 173 -29.40 -17.67 -8.01
C THR A 173 -29.60 -18.50 -9.28
N PRO A 174 -29.16 -19.77 -9.32
CA PRO A 174 -29.32 -20.56 -10.53
C PRO A 174 -30.81 -20.64 -10.87
N SER A 175 -31.14 -20.21 -12.08
CA SER A 175 -32.44 -20.39 -12.69
C SER A 175 -32.79 -21.88 -12.63
N THR A 176 -33.71 -22.25 -11.73
CA THR A 176 -34.39 -23.54 -11.81
C THR A 176 -35.41 -23.43 -12.94
N ASP A 177 -34.98 -23.82 -14.15
CA ASP A 177 -35.87 -24.34 -15.19
C ASP A 177 -36.10 -25.84 -14.98
#